data_AF-A0A972PA50-F1
#
_entry.id   AF-A0A972PA50-F1
#
_cell.length_a   1.000
_cell.length_b   1.000
_cell.length_c   1.000
_cell.angle_alpha   90.00
_cell.angle_beta   90.00
_cell.angle_gamma   90.00
#
_symmetry.space_group_name_H-M   'P 1'
#
loop_
_entity.id
_entity.type
_entity.pdbx_description
1 polymer ?
#
loop_
_entity_poly.entity_id
_entity_poly.type
_entity_poly.pdbx_seq_one_letter_code
_entity_poly.pdbx_strand_id
1 'polypeptide(L)'
;MITTKKTAQDILQEELLKERIAVLTRASERLTQALDTLKGIEAGIDEDMALLKAQGESPEFFGPEYRHRAKLISGVNEKIDQFNTAREYAEVRMYYLIVTREALGLRRHQRIEEFYRIPPRKQRLVER
;
A
#
# COMPACT_ATOMS: atom_id res chain seq x y z
N MET A 1 37.05 -34.99 0.41
CA MET A 1 36.33 -33.71 0.55
C MET A 1 37.36 -32.62 0.69
N ILE A 2 37.50 -31.73 -0.28
CA ILE A 2 38.46 -30.61 -0.19
C ILE A 2 37.69 -29.42 0.38
N THR A 3 37.84 -29.17 1.68
CA THR A 3 37.39 -27.93 2.31
C THR A 3 38.40 -26.84 1.96
N THR A 4 38.14 -26.09 0.90
CA THR A 4 38.89 -24.88 0.59
C THR A 4 38.62 -23.84 1.68
N LYS A 5 39.68 -23.39 2.37
CA LYS A 5 39.58 -22.26 3.32
C LYS A 5 39.17 -21.02 2.54
N LYS A 6 38.08 -20.37 2.96
CA LYS A 6 37.66 -19.07 2.43
C LYS A 6 38.77 -18.05 2.63
N THR A 7 39.07 -17.28 1.59
CA THR A 7 40.00 -16.15 1.66
C THR A 7 39.33 -14.96 2.35
N ALA A 8 40.12 -13.97 2.78
CA ALA A 8 39.57 -12.73 3.35
C ALA A 8 38.66 -12.00 2.34
N GLN A 9 38.97 -12.11 1.05
CA GLN A 9 38.16 -11.55 -0.04
C GLN A 9 36.81 -12.26 -0.16
N ASP A 10 36.75 -13.59 -0.01
CA ASP A 10 35.51 -14.35 -0.03
C ASP A 10 34.58 -13.96 1.13
N ILE A 11 35.16 -13.74 2.32
CA ILE A 11 34.42 -13.31 3.51
C ILE A 11 33.80 -11.93 3.27
N LEU A 12 34.59 -10.97 2.78
CA LEU A 12 34.12 -9.61 2.50
C LEU A 12 33.00 -9.60 1.44
N GLN A 13 33.13 -10.41 0.40
CA GLN A 13 32.08 -10.54 -0.62
C GLN A 13 30.79 -11.11 -0.04
N GLU A 14 30.87 -12.10 0.84
CA GLU A 14 29.71 -12.69 1.51
C GLU A 14 29.01 -11.70 2.44
N GLU A 15 29.78 -10.93 3.22
CA GLU A 15 29.23 -9.87 4.08
C GLU A 15 28.49 -8.81 3.28
N LEU A 16 29.11 -8.32 2.19
CA LEU A 16 28.48 -7.34 1.31
C LEU A 16 27.19 -7.89 0.68
N LEU A 17 27.16 -9.17 0.29
CA LEU A 17 25.94 -9.81 -0.22
C LEU A 17 24.84 -9.86 0.84
N LYS A 18 25.17 -10.21 2.10
CA LYS A 18 24.22 -10.24 3.21
C LYS A 18 23.64 -8.85 3.49
N GLU A 19 24.47 -7.80 3.48
CA GLU A 19 24.01 -6.43 3.67
C GLU A 19 23.05 -5.99 2.56
N ARG A 20 23.39 -6.28 1.30
CA ARG A 20 22.52 -6.00 0.15
C ARG A 20 21.16 -6.66 0.27
N ILE A 21 21.15 -7.95 0.64
CA ILE A 21 19.91 -8.70 0.89
C ILE A 21 19.11 -8.02 2.00
N ALA A 22 19.74 -7.72 3.14
CA ALA A 22 19.06 -7.14 4.29
C ALA A 22 18.43 -5.77 3.99
N VAL A 23 19.08 -4.95 3.16
CA VAL A 23 18.54 -3.64 2.74
C VAL A 23 17.35 -3.81 1.80
N LEU A 24 17.43 -4.70 0.81
CA LEU A 24 16.33 -4.99 -0.12
C LEU A 24 15.12 -5.59 0.60
N THR A 25 15.35 -6.52 1.52
CA THR A 25 14.29 -7.11 2.35
C THR A 25 13.55 -6.02 3.11
N ARG A 26 14.25 -5.15 3.84
CA ARG A 26 13.62 -4.06 4.60
C ARG A 26 12.85 -3.07 3.73
N ALA A 27 13.35 -2.78 2.53
CA ALA A 27 12.63 -1.91 1.58
C ALA A 27 11.33 -2.58 1.10
N SER A 28 11.40 -3.87 0.75
CA SER A 28 10.25 -4.64 0.30
C SER A 28 9.20 -4.83 1.39
N GLU A 29 9.59 -5.15 2.62
CA GLU A 29 8.69 -5.33 3.76
C GLU A 29 7.90 -4.06 4.07
N ARG A 30 8.55 -2.89 4.03
CA ARG A 30 7.87 -1.60 4.25
C ARG A 30 6.83 -1.30 3.19
N LEU A 31 7.10 -1.65 1.93
CA LEU A 31 6.12 -1.52 0.85
C LEU A 31 4.97 -2.50 1.04
N THR A 32 5.25 -3.76 1.37
CA THR A 32 4.23 -4.77 1.66
C THR A 32 3.32 -4.31 2.80
N GLN A 33 3.87 -3.81 3.90
CA GLN A 33 3.09 -3.27 5.03
C GLN A 33 2.18 -2.10 4.61
N ALA A 34 2.68 -1.20 3.76
CA ALA A 34 1.87 -0.10 3.23
C ALA A 34 0.72 -0.62 2.36
N LEU A 35 0.97 -1.62 1.52
CA LEU A 35 -0.05 -2.26 0.69
C LEU A 35 -1.09 -3.03 1.52
N ASP A 36 -0.68 -3.70 2.59
CA ASP A 36 -1.61 -4.41 3.47
C ASP A 36 -2.48 -3.42 4.28
N THR A 37 -1.91 -2.28 4.69
CA THR A 37 -2.67 -1.17 5.28
C THR A 37 -3.74 -0.68 4.31
N LEU A 38 -3.39 -0.48 3.04
CA LEU A 38 -4.34 -0.08 1.99
C LEU A 38 -5.48 -1.07 1.82
N LYS A 39 -5.19 -2.38 1.76
CA LYS A 39 -6.21 -3.42 1.65
C LYS A 39 -7.18 -3.40 2.83
N GLY A 40 -6.67 -3.19 4.05
CA GLY A 40 -7.51 -3.08 5.25
C GLY A 40 -8.47 -1.89 5.18
N ILE A 41 -7.98 -0.72 4.77
CA ILE A 41 -8.82 0.47 4.61
C ILE A 41 -9.84 0.26 3.47
N GLU A 42 -9.42 -0.35 2.36
CA GLU A 42 -10.31 -0.65 1.22
C GLU A 42 -11.45 -1.58 1.63
N ALA A 43 -11.17 -2.66 2.35
CA ALA A 43 -12.21 -3.54 2.88
C ALA A 43 -13.20 -2.77 3.78
N GLY A 44 -12.70 -1.89 4.65
CA GLY A 44 -13.54 -1.06 5.50
C GLY A 44 -14.35 0.00 4.75
N ILE A 45 -13.91 0.45 3.57
CA ILE A 45 -14.71 1.30 2.67
C ILE A 45 -15.81 0.47 2.02
N ASP A 46 -15.48 -0.73 1.53
CA ASP A 46 -16.42 -1.61 0.82
C ASP A 46 -17.56 -2.06 1.75
N GLU A 47 -17.26 -2.34 3.02
CA GLU A 47 -18.25 -2.64 4.06
C GLU A 47 -19.22 -1.48 4.28
N ASP A 48 -18.72 -0.26 4.49
CA ASP A 48 -19.57 0.91 4.70
C ASP A 48 -20.39 1.25 3.44
N MET A 49 -19.80 1.07 2.25
CA MET A 49 -20.48 1.24 0.97
C MET A 49 -21.62 0.23 0.80
N ALA A 50 -21.44 -1.00 1.27
CA ALA A 50 -22.50 -2.01 1.26
C ALA A 50 -23.65 -1.62 2.19
N LEU A 51 -23.35 -1.10 3.39
CA LEU A 51 -24.36 -0.59 4.33
C LEU A 51 -25.14 0.59 3.71
N LEU A 52 -24.44 1.53 3.08
CA LEU A 52 -25.07 2.67 2.39
C LEU A 52 -26.02 2.24 1.27
N LYS A 53 -25.64 1.21 0.49
CA LYS A 53 -26.51 0.64 -0.55
C LYS A 53 -27.72 -0.07 0.02
N ALA A 54 -27.57 -0.79 1.14
CA ALA A 54 -28.66 -1.48 1.81
C ALA A 54 -29.74 -0.54 2.35
N GLN A 55 -29.41 0.73 2.64
CA GLN A 55 -30.37 1.75 3.06
C GLN A 55 -31.26 2.31 1.92
N GLY A 56 -31.06 1.89 0.67
CA GLY A 56 -31.87 2.35 -0.47
C GLY A 56 -31.56 3.79 -0.94
N GLU A 57 -32.39 4.32 -1.82
CA GLU A 57 -32.26 5.68 -2.38
C GLU A 57 -33.04 6.74 -1.57
N SER A 58 -32.40 7.89 -1.42
CA SER A 58 -32.88 9.20 -0.96
C SER A 58 -34.07 9.23 0.02
N PRO A 59 -33.82 9.25 1.35
CA PRO A 59 -34.84 9.63 2.32
C PRO A 59 -35.34 11.06 2.07
N GLU A 60 -36.56 11.37 2.54
CA GLU A 60 -37.14 12.70 2.45
C GLU A 60 -36.16 13.78 2.94
N PHE A 61 -36.01 14.85 2.15
CA PHE A 61 -35.09 15.95 2.43
C PHE A 61 -35.35 16.50 3.85
N PHE A 62 -34.29 16.61 4.66
CA PHE A 62 -34.30 17.09 6.05
C PHE A 62 -34.88 16.15 7.13
N GLY A 63 -35.20 14.89 6.80
CA GLY A 63 -35.60 13.87 7.79
C GLY A 63 -34.46 13.35 8.67
N PRO A 64 -34.76 12.63 9.79
CA PRO A 64 -33.75 11.94 10.60
C PRO A 64 -32.91 10.94 9.78
N GLU A 65 -33.53 10.27 8.82
CA GLU A 65 -32.89 9.32 7.89
C GLU A 65 -31.90 10.02 6.95
N TYR A 66 -32.21 11.24 6.48
CA TYR A 66 -31.29 12.05 5.69
C TYR A 66 -30.01 12.38 6.48
N ARG A 67 -30.15 12.82 7.73
CA ARG A 67 -28.99 13.09 8.60
C ARG A 67 -28.16 11.85 8.89
N HIS A 68 -28.80 10.70 9.07
CA HIS A 68 -28.11 9.43 9.25
C HIS A 68 -27.30 9.05 8.01
N ARG A 69 -27.92 9.14 6.82
CA ARG A 69 -27.25 8.87 5.55
C ARG A 69 -26.08 9.82 5.30
N ALA A 70 -26.26 11.12 5.54
CA ALA A 70 -25.20 12.12 5.41
C ALA A 70 -24.00 11.81 6.31
N LYS A 71 -24.27 11.37 7.55
CA LYS A 71 -23.22 10.94 8.49
C LYS A 71 -22.46 9.70 7.98
N LEU A 72 -23.16 8.73 7.39
CA LEU A 72 -22.50 7.57 6.77
C LEU A 72 -21.64 7.97 5.57
N ILE A 73 -22.14 8.84 4.69
CA ILE A 73 -21.38 9.36 3.54
C ILE A 73 -20.12 10.09 4.01
N SER A 74 -20.23 10.91 5.06
CA SER A 74 -19.07 11.56 5.69
C SER A 74 -18.05 10.55 6.19
N GLY A 75 -18.50 9.50 6.90
CA GLY A 75 -17.61 8.45 7.39
C GLY A 75 -16.88 7.70 6.27
N VAL A 76 -17.57 7.39 5.17
CA VAL A 76 -16.93 6.80 3.98
C VAL A 76 -15.91 7.75 3.37
N ASN A 77 -16.25 9.04 3.25
CA ASN A 77 -15.34 10.04 2.70
C ASN A 77 -14.07 10.19 3.55
N GLU A 78 -14.18 10.15 4.87
CA GLU A 78 -13.02 10.14 5.77
C GLU A 78 -12.12 8.91 5.53
N LYS A 79 -12.71 7.72 5.38
CA LYS A 79 -11.95 6.50 5.05
C LYS A 79 -11.31 6.60 3.66
N ILE A 80 -11.98 7.21 2.67
CA ILE A 80 -11.41 7.45 1.33
C ILE A 80 -10.19 8.38 1.42
N ASP A 81 -10.23 9.40 2.26
CA ASP A 81 -9.07 10.29 2.46
C ASP A 81 -7.91 9.56 3.13
N GLN A 82 -8.20 8.72 4.14
CA GLN A 82 -7.20 7.86 4.77
C GLN A 82 -6.58 6.88 3.77
N PHE A 83 -7.40 6.27 2.90
CA PHE A 83 -6.95 5.40 1.83
C PHE A 83 -6.02 6.14 0.87
N ASN A 84 -6.42 7.34 0.41
CA ASN A 84 -5.62 8.13 -0.50
C ASN A 84 -4.29 8.58 0.12
N THR A 85 -4.29 8.91 1.41
CA THR A 85 -3.05 9.24 2.15
C THR A 85 -2.13 8.02 2.28
N ALA A 86 -2.68 6.85 2.62
CA ALA A 86 -1.92 5.60 2.67
C ALA A 86 -1.38 5.21 1.28
N ARG A 87 -2.10 5.56 0.22
CA ARG A 87 -1.72 5.31 -1.17
C ARG A 87 -0.49 6.12 -1.56
N GLU A 88 -0.48 7.41 -1.25
CA GLU A 88 0.69 8.29 -1.46
C GLU A 88 1.92 7.75 -0.69
N TYR A 89 1.72 7.26 0.53
CA TYR A 89 2.79 6.62 1.30
C TYR A 89 3.32 5.35 0.62
N ALA A 90 2.45 4.50 0.08
CA ALA A 90 2.85 3.31 -0.67
C ALA A 90 3.65 3.66 -1.94
N GLU A 91 3.28 4.75 -2.64
CA GLU A 91 4.03 5.25 -3.81
C GLU A 91 5.46 5.69 -3.42
N VAL A 92 5.61 6.38 -2.29
CA VAL A 92 6.94 6.74 -1.76
C VAL A 92 7.76 5.49 -1.42
N ARG A 93 7.15 4.46 -0.82
CA ARG A 93 7.85 3.20 -0.50
C ARG A 93 8.23 2.41 -1.75
N MET A 94 7.40 2.44 -2.78
CA MET A 94 7.71 1.87 -4.09
C MET A 94 8.94 2.56 -4.69
N TYR A 95 8.95 3.90 -4.71
CA TYR A 95 10.09 4.67 -5.19
C TYR A 95 11.38 4.30 -4.44
N TYR A 96 11.35 4.20 -3.11
CA TYR A 96 12.52 3.78 -2.32
C TYR A 96 13.00 2.37 -2.66
N LEU A 97 12.11 1.42 -2.92
CA LEU A 97 12.50 0.08 -3.36
C LEU A 97 13.21 0.11 -4.71
N ILE A 98 12.71 0.92 -5.65
CA ILE A 98 13.32 1.09 -6.98
C ILE A 98 14.72 1.71 -6.84
N VAL A 99 14.84 2.85 -6.17
CA VAL A 99 16.12 3.55 -5.97
C VAL A 99 17.14 2.66 -5.25
N THR A 100 16.70 1.92 -4.23
CA THR A 100 17.59 0.97 -3.52
C THR A 100 18.12 -0.10 -4.46
N ARG A 101 17.27 -0.65 -5.33
CA ARG A 101 17.70 -1.62 -6.34
C ARG A 101 18.69 -1.01 -7.32
N GLU A 102 18.43 0.19 -7.81
CA GLU A 102 19.33 0.90 -8.74
C GLU A 102 20.71 1.18 -8.13
N ALA A 103 20.74 1.66 -6.88
CA ALA A 103 21.96 1.90 -6.12
C ALA A 103 22.80 0.63 -5.92
N LEU A 104 22.15 -0.53 -5.86
CA LEU A 104 22.79 -1.84 -5.79
C LEU A 104 23.12 -2.45 -7.17
N GLY A 105 22.86 -1.73 -8.27
CA GLY A 105 23.13 -2.16 -9.64
C GLY A 105 22.05 -3.04 -10.28
N LEU A 106 20.89 -3.21 -9.63
CA LEU A 106 19.79 -4.06 -10.08
C LEU A 106 18.83 -3.30 -11.02
N ARG A 107 19.28 -3.00 -12.24
CA ARG A 107 18.61 -2.09 -13.21
C ARG A 107 17.37 -2.63 -13.94
N ARG A 108 17.03 -3.91 -13.77
CA ARG A 108 15.81 -4.49 -14.40
C ARG A 108 14.64 -4.35 -13.43
N HIS A 109 13.78 -3.35 -13.68
CA HIS A 109 12.62 -3.02 -12.85
C HIS A 109 11.27 -3.43 -13.47
N GLN A 110 11.27 -4.01 -14.67
CA GLN A 110 10.07 -4.22 -15.49
C GLN A 110 8.89 -4.92 -14.78
N ARG A 111 9.16 -5.75 -13.77
CA ARG A 111 8.11 -6.50 -13.05
C ARG A 111 7.79 -5.98 -11.66
N ILE A 112 8.45 -4.94 -11.16
CA ILE A 112 8.20 -4.44 -9.80
C ILE A 112 6.74 -3.99 -9.67
N GLU A 113 6.21 -3.30 -10.69
CA GLU A 113 4.82 -2.86 -10.72
C GLU A 113 3.82 -4.02 -10.84
N GLU A 114 4.23 -5.17 -11.40
CA GLU A 114 3.42 -6.39 -11.44
C GLU A 114 3.30 -7.01 -10.03
N PHE A 115 4.39 -7.05 -9.27
CA PHE A 115 4.41 -7.65 -7.92
C PHE A 115 3.82 -6.74 -6.84
N TYR A 116 4.00 -5.42 -6.97
CA TYR A 116 3.62 -4.44 -5.95
C TYR A 116 2.58 -3.44 -6.48
N ARG A 117 1.54 -3.95 -7.15
CA ARG A 117 0.50 -3.10 -7.73
C ARG A 117 -0.17 -2.23 -6.66
N ILE A 118 -0.06 -0.91 -6.80
CA ILE A 118 -0.76 0.07 -5.97
C ILE A 118 -2.14 0.33 -6.60
N PRO A 119 -3.25 0.22 -5.86
CA PRO A 119 -4.59 0.51 -6.38
C PRO A 119 -4.75 1.98 -6.80
N PRO A 120 -5.68 2.31 -7.69
CA PRO A 120 -5.93 3.69 -8.10
C PRO A 120 -6.49 4.54 -6.95
N ARG A 121 -6.34 5.87 -7.06
CA ARG A 121 -6.91 6.84 -6.11
C ARG A 121 -8.44 6.74 -6.12
N LYS A 122 -9.06 6.77 -4.94
CA LYS A 122 -10.53 6.75 -4.79
C LYS A 122 -11.10 8.17 -4.76
N GLN A 123 -12.28 8.34 -5.34
CA GLN A 123 -13.01 9.61 -5.33
C GLN A 123 -14.01 9.63 -4.18
N ARG A 124 -14.15 10.81 -3.54
CA ARG A 124 -15.18 11.03 -2.53
C ARG A 124 -16.57 10.86 -3.14
N LEU A 125 -17.50 10.40 -2.31
CA LEU A 125 -18.92 10.37 -2.60
C LEU A 125 -19.50 11.79 -2.53
N VAL A 126 -20.44 12.07 -3.43
CA VAL A 126 -21.21 13.32 -3.46
C VAL A 126 -22.66 12.99 -3.12
N GLU A 127 -23.26 13.74 -2.19
CA GLU A 127 -24.71 13.67 -1.96
C GLU A 127 -25.44 14.16 -3.22
N ARG A 128 -26.35 13.35 -3.74
CA ARG A 128 -27.28 13.72 -4.82
C ARG A 128 -28.70 13.73 -4.28
#